data_AF-J9DYG2-F1
#
_entry.id   AF-J9DYG2-F1
#
_cell.length_a   1.000
_cell.length_b   1.000
_cell.length_c   1.000
_cell.angle_alpha   90.00
_cell.angle_beta   90.00
_cell.angle_gamma   90.00
#
_symmetry.space_group_name_H-M   'P 1'
#
loop_
_entity.id
_entity.type
_entity.pdbx_description
1 polymer ?
#
loop_
_entity_poly.entity_id
_entity_poly.type
_entity_poly.pdbx_seq_one_letter_code
_entity_poly.pdbx_strand_id
1 'polypeptide(L)' 'MVNAGAILVASLLKRSNSLADRFDFALQYFKRFAAGGFVGFNNAVFLSERETADRNYALSYYMREHKCFSTTDQLT' A
#
# COMPACT_ATOMS: atom_id res chain seq x y z
N MET A 1 2.23 14.80 -5.50
CA MET A 1 2.45 13.36 -5.24
C MET A 1 2.23 12.59 -6.54
N VAL A 2 2.90 11.44 -6.73
CA VAL A 2 2.78 10.59 -7.92
C VAL A 2 2.58 9.11 -7.53
N ASN A 3 1.92 8.32 -8.38
CA ASN A 3 1.57 6.92 -8.09
C ASN A 3 2.78 6.04 -7.75
N ALA A 4 3.91 6.22 -8.45
CA ALA A 4 5.14 5.47 -8.18
C ALA A 4 5.61 5.64 -6.73
N GLY A 5 5.57 6.88 -6.22
CA GLY A 5 5.93 7.18 -4.83
C GLY A 5 4.97 6.53 -3.84
N ALA A 6 3.66 6.54 -4.12
CA ALA A 6 2.67 5.89 -3.27
C ALA A 6 2.86 4.37 -3.21
N ILE A 7 3.12 3.72 -4.35
CA ILE A 7 3.41 2.28 -4.43
C ILE A 7 4.66 1.93 -3.61
N LEU A 8 5.73 2.72 -3.74
CA LEU A 8 6.96 2.49 -2.99
C LEU A 8 6.75 2.68 -1.48
N VAL A 9 6.14 3.78 -1.06
CA VAL A 9 5.86 4.04 0.38
C VAL A 9 4.97 2.95 0.97
N ALA A 10 3.93 2.52 0.24
CA ALA A 10 3.08 1.41 0.67
C ALA A 10 3.89 0.13 0.91
N SER A 11 4.90 -0.15 0.07
CA SER A 11 5.79 -1.33 0.21
C SER A 11 6.69 -1.31 1.47
N LEU A 12 6.88 -0.14 2.10
CA LEU A 12 7.65 0.03 3.33
C LEU A 12 6.78 -0.22 4.58
N LEU A 13 5.47 -0.05 4.46
CA LEU A 13 4.54 -0.14 5.59
C LEU A 13 4.53 -1.56 6.17
N LYS A 14 5.02 -1.72 7.41
CA LYS A 14 4.97 -2.99 8.18
C LYS A 14 5.31 -4.22 7.33
N ARG A 15 6.41 -4.14 6.58
CA ARG A 15 6.79 -5.13 5.54
C ARG A 15 6.84 -6.58 6.02
N SER A 16 7.28 -6.80 7.26
CA SER A 16 7.39 -8.13 7.88
C SER A 16 6.04 -8.79 8.18
N ASN A 17 4.93 -8.05 8.06
CA ASN A 17 3.60 -8.49 8.47
C ASN A 17 2.77 -8.93 7.26
N SER A 18 1.70 -9.68 7.53
CA SER A 18 0.72 -10.06 6.50
C SER A 18 0.03 -8.82 5.90
N LEU A 19 -0.56 -8.95 4.71
CA LEU A 19 -1.33 -7.85 4.10
C LEU A 19 -2.51 -7.40 4.98
N ALA A 20 -3.15 -8.34 5.69
CA ALA A 20 -4.25 -8.04 6.61
C ALA A 20 -3.75 -7.17 7.78
N ASP A 21 -2.66 -7.57 8.44
CA ASP A 21 -2.08 -6.80 9.54
C ASP A 21 -1.62 -5.40 9.09
N ARG A 22 -1.08 -5.29 7.87
CA ARG A 22 -0.66 -4.01 7.28
C ARG A 22 -1.85 -3.10 7.02
N PHE A 23 -2.95 -3.66 6.53
CA PHE A 23 -4.19 -2.94 6.30
C PHE A 23 -4.80 -2.48 7.62
N ASP A 24 -4.88 -3.36 8.62
CA ASP A 24 -5.38 -3.03 9.96
C ASP A 24 -4.54 -1.95 10.63
N PHE A 25 -3.20 -2.02 10.48
CA PHE A 25 -2.30 -0.96 10.95
C PHE A 25 -2.65 0.40 10.32
N ALA A 26 -2.82 0.46 9.00
CA ALA A 26 -3.19 1.71 8.32
C ALA A 26 -4.56 2.22 8.79
N LEU A 27 -5.55 1.34 8.89
CA LEU A 27 -6.91 1.68 9.30
C LEU A 27 -6.95 2.22 10.74
N GLN A 28 -6.19 1.64 11.66
CA GLN A 28 -6.07 2.12 13.03
C GLN A 28 -5.48 3.54 13.09
N TYR A 29 -4.47 3.83 12.27
CA TYR A 29 -3.90 5.19 12.19
C TYR A 29 -4.89 6.19 11.59
N PHE A 30 -5.63 5.82 10.54
CA PHE A 30 -6.68 6.68 10.01
C PHE A 30 -7.78 6.97 11.04
N LYS A 31 -8.20 5.98 11.83
CA LYS A 31 -9.14 6.18 12.95
C LYS A 31 -8.60 7.15 14.01
N ARG A 32 -7.30 7.06 14.32
CA ARG A 32 -6.64 8.01 15.23
C ARG A 32 -6.65 9.43 14.67
N PHE A 33 -6.34 9.60 13.39
CA PHE A 33 -6.40 10.92 12.72
C PHE A 33 -7.81 11.49 12.63
N ALA A 34 -8.81 10.63 12.52
CA ALA A 34 -10.22 11.04 12.47
C ALA A 34 -10.79 11.45 13.85
N ALA A 35 -10.01 11.41 14.94
CA ALA A 35 -10.44 11.79 16.29
C ALA A 35 -11.76 11.12 16.76
N GLY A 36 -11.96 9.84 16.40
CA GLY A 36 -13.19 9.10 16.70
C GLY A 36 -14.29 9.22 15.64
N GLY A 37 -14.03 9.92 14.53
CA GLY A 37 -14.88 9.92 13.34
C GLY A 37 -14.94 8.55 12.66
N PHE A 38 -15.98 8.36 11.83
CA PHE A 38 -16.17 7.12 11.10
C PHE A 38 -15.10 6.91 10.02
N VAL A 39 -14.44 5.76 10.04
CA VAL A 39 -13.52 5.29 9.00
C VAL A 39 -13.89 3.87 8.62
N GLY A 40 -14.19 3.66 7.35
CA GLY A 40 -14.64 2.37 6.81
C GLY A 40 -13.80 1.90 5.62
N PHE A 41 -14.15 0.74 5.11
CA PHE A 41 -13.57 0.14 3.92
C PHE A 41 -14.69 -0.27 2.96
N ASN A 42 -14.56 0.12 1.68
CA ASN A 42 -15.50 -0.26 0.66
C ASN A 42 -14.88 -1.36 -0.23
N ASN A 43 -15.30 -2.59 -0.01
CA ASN A 43 -14.79 -3.74 -0.75
C ASN A 43 -15.15 -3.68 -2.25
N ALA A 44 -16.32 -3.15 -2.62
CA ALA A 44 -16.74 -3.05 -4.02
C ALA A 44 -15.83 -2.09 -4.81
N VAL A 45 -15.49 -0.94 -4.22
CA VAL A 45 -14.53 0.01 -4.82
C VAL A 45 -13.14 -0.62 -4.90
N PHE A 46 -12.66 -1.28 -3.86
CA PHE A 46 -11.36 -1.95 -3.89
C PHE A 46 -11.27 -2.99 -5.03
N LEU A 47 -12.30 -3.82 -5.20
CA LEU A 47 -12.34 -4.82 -6.26
C LEU A 47 -12.36 -4.16 -7.65
N SER A 48 -13.20 -3.13 -7.83
CA SER A 48 -13.27 -2.36 -9.08
C SER A 48 -11.93 -1.70 -9.43
N GLU A 49 -11.28 -1.05 -8.47
CA GLU A 49 -9.96 -0.41 -8.67
C GLU A 49 -8.90 -1.46 -9.04
N ARG A 50 -8.92 -2.62 -8.38
CA ARG A 50 -8.01 -3.73 -8.68
C ARG A 50 -8.20 -4.29 -10.09
N GLU A 51 -9.44 -4.41 -10.56
CA GLU A 51 -9.76 -4.89 -11.92
C GLU A 51 -9.24 -3.95 -13.00
N THR A 52 -9.20 -2.64 -12.74
CA THR A 52 -8.73 -1.62 -13.70
C THR A 52 -7.29 -1.15 -13.46
N ALA A 53 -6.50 -1.87 -12.65
CA ALA A 53 -5.19 -1.41 -12.17
C ALA A 53 -4.01 -1.62 -13.15
N ASP A 54 -4.27 -1.87 -14.44
CA ASP A 54 -3.23 -2.23 -15.44
C ASP A 54 -2.02 -1.28 -15.46
N ARG A 55 -2.27 0.03 -15.40
CA ARG A 55 -1.20 1.05 -15.36
C ARG A 55 -0.33 0.91 -14.10
N ASN A 56 -0.96 0.66 -12.95
CA ASN A 56 -0.25 0.52 -11.69
C ASN A 56 0.54 -0.80 -11.66
N TYR A 57 0.02 -1.86 -12.27
CA TYR A 57 0.77 -3.11 -12.46
C TYR A 57 2.01 -2.90 -13.35
N ALA A 58 1.85 -2.31 -14.54
CA ALA A 58 2.97 -2.02 -15.44
C ALA A 58 4.05 -1.17 -14.76
N LEU A 59 3.65 -0.12 -14.05
CA LEU A 59 4.55 0.73 -13.29
C LEU A 59 5.27 -0.04 -12.17
N SER A 60 4.58 -0.92 -11.45
CA SER A 60 5.19 -1.74 -10.40
C SER A 60 6.25 -2.70 -10.96
N TYR A 61 6.03 -3.26 -12.16
CA TYR A 61 7.04 -4.08 -12.84
C TYR A 61 8.26 -3.27 -13.25
N TYR A 62 8.07 -2.08 -13.83
CA TYR A 62 9.16 -1.18 -14.19
C TYR A 62 10.01 -0.77 -12.97
N MET A 63 9.35 -0.41 -11.87
CA MET A 63 10.01 -0.10 -10.60
C MET A 63 10.80 -1.30 -10.02
N ARG A 64 10.28 -2.52 -10.20
CA ARG A 64 10.95 -3.76 -9.77
C ARG A 64 12.20 -4.03 -10.59
N GLU A 65 12.15 -3.84 -11.91
CA GLU A 65 13.31 -3.93 -12.80
C GLU A 65 14.42 -2.97 -12.37
N HIS A 66 14.06 -1.77 -11.94
CA HIS A 66 14.99 -0.74 -11.47
C HIS A 66 15.36 -0.88 -9.98
N LYS A 67 15.02 -2.01 -9.34
CA LYS A 67 15.36 -2.31 -7.93
C LYS A 67 14.88 -1.25 -6.94
N CYS A 68 13.76 -0.58 -7.23
CA CYS A 68 13.24 0.48 -6.36
C CYS A 68 12.71 -0.05 -5.03
N PHE A 69 12.23 -1.29 -4.99
CA PHE A 69 11.74 -1.92 -3.76
C PHE A 69 12.91 -2.45 -2.94
N SER A 70 13.02 -2.05 -1.67
CA SER A 70 14.10 -2.56 -0.83
C SER A 70 13.93 -4.05 -0.54
N THR A 71 15.04 -4.77 -0.58
CA THR A 71 15.16 -6.17 -0.15
C THR A 71 15.25 -6.24 1.37
N THR A 72 14.83 -7.37 1.94
CA THR A 72 14.84 -7.63 3.39
C THR A 72 16.25 -7.49 4.01
N ASP A 73 17.32 -7.60 3.21
CA ASP A 73 18.72 -7.59 3.67
C ASP A 73 19.34 -6.20 3.93
N GLN A 74 18.61 -5.10 3.75
CA GLN A 74 19.16 -3.74 3.95
C GLN A 74 18.80 -3.08 5.29
N LEU A 75 18.23 -3.83 6.24
CA LEU A 75 17.78 -3.31 7.54
C LEU A 75 18.34 -4.09 8.76
N THR A 76 19.37 -4.91 8.56
CA THR A 76 20.22 -5.44 9.65
C THR A 76 21.43 -4.55 9.90
#